data_AF-W0GPM3-F1
#
_entry.id   AF-W0GPM3-F1
#
_cell.length_a   1.000
_cell.length_b   1.000
_cell.length_c   1.000
_cell.angle_alpha   90.00
_cell.angle_beta   90.00
_cell.angle_gamma   90.00
#
_symmetry.space_group_name_H-M   'P 1'
#
loop_
_entity.id
_entity.type
_entity.pdbx_description
1 polymer ?
#
loop_
_entity_poly.entity_id
_entity_poly.type
_entity_poly.pdbx_seq_one_letter_code
_entity_poly.pdbx_strand_id
1 'polypeptide(L)'
;MKDNQCLFCYNNLIDNTKLCIVTNVFDVFTFEKAKIFNGLYHVLNQEINVKNGITPDKITVKELESRLNDKIINEVIIAVSSTFEGEVSAQYLKNII
;
A
#
# COMPACT_ATOMS: atom_id res chain seq x y z
N MET A 1 18.71 -13.91 11.59
CA MET A 1 17.75 -13.39 10.60
C MET A 1 18.31 -12.07 10.11
N LYS A 2 18.49 -11.87 8.81
CA LYS A 2 18.78 -10.52 8.29
C LYS A 2 17.44 -9.82 8.10
N ASP A 3 17.29 -8.72 8.82
CA ASP A 3 16.06 -7.97 9.07
C ASP A 3 15.53 -7.20 7.84
N ASN A 4 14.20 -7.07 7.76
CA ASN A 4 13.45 -6.12 6.92
C ASN A 4 13.51 -6.24 5.38
N GLN A 5 13.85 -7.40 4.80
CA GLN A 5 13.72 -7.59 3.36
C GLN A 5 12.31 -8.10 3.00
N CYS A 6 11.53 -7.25 2.33
CA CYS A 6 10.27 -7.67 1.72
C CYS A 6 10.55 -8.69 0.61
N LEU A 7 9.95 -9.89 0.72
CA LEU A 7 10.11 -10.98 -0.25
C LEU A 7 9.68 -10.57 -1.67
N PHE A 8 8.76 -9.60 -1.76
CA PHE A 8 8.25 -9.11 -3.04
C PHE A 8 9.15 -8.05 -3.67
N CYS A 9 9.85 -7.23 -2.88
CA CYS A 9 10.65 -6.11 -3.41
C CYS A 9 11.92 -6.55 -4.17
N TYR A 10 12.35 -7.81 -4.04
CA TYR A 10 13.58 -8.33 -4.65
C TYR A 10 13.33 -9.51 -5.62
N ASN A 11 12.07 -9.82 -5.91
CA ASN A 11 11.73 -10.94 -6.76
C ASN A 11 11.56 -10.48 -8.22
N ASN A 12 12.47 -10.94 -9.10
CA ASN A 12 12.44 -10.60 -10.53
C ASN A 12 11.24 -11.18 -11.30
N LEU A 13 10.46 -12.07 -10.68
CA LEU A 13 9.22 -12.60 -11.27
C LEU A 13 8.01 -11.67 -11.04
N ILE A 14 8.19 -10.64 -10.21
CA ILE A 14 7.14 -9.69 -9.85
C ILE A 14 7.19 -8.49 -10.80
N ASP A 15 6.01 -8.03 -11.19
CA ASP A 15 5.88 -6.80 -11.96
C ASP A 15 6.11 -5.58 -11.05
N ASN A 16 7.33 -5.07 -11.07
CA ASN A 16 7.72 -3.90 -10.29
C ASN A 16 7.05 -2.60 -10.75
N THR A 17 6.26 -2.62 -11.85
CA THR A 17 5.53 -1.45 -12.35
C THR A 17 4.13 -1.31 -11.76
N LYS A 18 3.68 -2.30 -10.96
CA LYS A 18 2.36 -2.30 -10.32
C LYS A 18 2.51 -2.18 -8.80
N LEU A 19 1.69 -1.34 -8.19
CA LEU A 19 1.67 -1.15 -6.74
C LEU A 19 0.25 -1.31 -6.18
N CYS A 20 0.06 -2.27 -5.28
CA CYS A 20 -1.17 -2.43 -4.52
C CYS A 20 -1.01 -1.86 -3.10
N ILE A 21 -1.80 -0.85 -2.78
CA ILE A 21 -1.84 -0.21 -1.47
C ILE A 21 -2.90 -0.92 -0.63
N VAL A 22 -2.52 -1.44 0.53
CA VAL A 22 -3.40 -2.15 1.47
C VAL A 22 -3.31 -1.55 2.87
N THR A 23 -4.35 -1.76 3.69
CA THR A 23 -4.36 -1.26 5.06
C THR A 23 -3.38 -2.04 5.93
N ASN A 24 -3.42 -3.37 5.87
CA ASN A 24 -2.68 -4.24 6.78
C ASN A 24 -1.95 -5.39 6.06
N VAL A 25 -1.08 -6.09 6.79
CA VAL A 25 -0.28 -7.21 6.23
C VAL A 25 -1.13 -8.45 5.92
N PHE A 26 -2.25 -8.66 6.63
CA PHE A 26 -3.18 -9.76 6.36
C PHE A 26 -3.87 -9.63 5.00
N ASP A 27 -4.09 -8.40 4.53
CA ASP A 27 -4.62 -8.15 3.19
C ASP A 27 -3.65 -8.69 2.13
N VAL A 28 -2.34 -8.44 2.28
CA VAL A 28 -1.29 -9.00 1.39
C VAL A 28 -1.39 -10.52 1.32
N PHE A 29 -1.49 -11.19 2.48
CA PHE A 29 -1.63 -12.64 2.52
C PHE A 29 -2.88 -13.15 1.80
N THR A 30 -3.97 -12.38 1.83
CA THR A 30 -5.22 -12.72 1.12
C THR A 30 -5.03 -12.68 -0.39
N PHE A 31 -4.40 -11.63 -0.91
CA PHE A 31 -4.09 -11.52 -2.34
C PHE A 31 -3.14 -12.63 -2.82
N GLU A 32 -2.08 -12.91 -2.06
CA GLU A 32 -1.10 -13.95 -2.39
C GLU A 32 -1.70 -15.35 -2.37
N LYS A 33 -2.52 -15.66 -1.36
CA LYS A 33 -3.20 -16.96 -1.27
C LYS A 33 -4.16 -17.17 -2.44
N ALA A 34 -4.82 -16.10 -2.89
CA ALA A 34 -5.71 -16.13 -4.03
C ALA A 34 -4.97 -16.14 -5.39
N LYS A 35 -3.68 -15.79 -5.42
CA LYS A 35 -2.86 -15.67 -6.64
C LYS A 35 -3.46 -14.74 -7.70
N ILE A 36 -4.10 -13.67 -7.26
CA ILE A 36 -4.85 -12.74 -8.13
C ILE A 36 -4.07 -11.46 -8.49
N PHE A 37 -2.94 -11.22 -7.83
CA PHE A 37 -2.13 -10.03 -8.05
C PHE A 37 -0.67 -10.42 -8.22
N ASN A 38 0.00 -9.80 -9.20
CA ASN A 38 1.44 -9.92 -9.42
C ASN A 38 2.02 -8.51 -9.50
N GLY A 39 2.49 -8.00 -8.37
CA GLY A 39 3.04 -6.67 -8.25
C GLY A 39 3.57 -6.40 -6.85
N LEU A 40 4.02 -5.17 -6.62
CA LEU A 40 4.50 -4.75 -5.31
C LEU A 40 3.34 -4.39 -4.39
N TYR A 41 3.54 -4.56 -3.09
CA TYR A 41 2.60 -4.09 -2.07
C TYR A 41 3.15 -2.88 -1.31
N HIS A 42 2.24 -2.03 -0.84
CA HIS A 42 2.50 -0.99 0.14
C HIS A 42 1.49 -1.10 1.28
N VAL A 43 1.97 -1.23 2.52
CA VAL A 43 1.12 -1.40 3.69
C VAL A 43 1.07 -0.09 4.46
N LEU A 44 -0.14 0.44 4.68
CA LEU A 44 -0.37 1.71 5.37
C LEU A 44 -0.22 1.61 6.91
N ASN A 45 -0.30 0.38 7.45
CA ASN A 45 -0.31 0.00 8.87
C ASN A 45 -1.52 0.51 9.67
N GLN A 46 -2.12 1.64 9.28
CA GLN A 46 -3.33 2.19 9.87
C GLN A 46 -4.08 3.05 8.85
N GLU A 47 -5.30 3.43 9.20
CA GLU A 47 -6.18 4.26 8.36
C GLU A 47 -6.25 5.69 8.90
N ILE A 48 -6.54 6.65 8.03
CA ILE A 48 -6.83 8.02 8.44
C ILE A 48 -8.06 8.00 9.33
N ASN A 49 -7.88 8.51 10.55
CA ASN A 49 -8.95 8.60 11.53
C ASN A 49 -8.88 9.95 12.23
N VAL A 50 -9.64 10.91 11.70
CA VAL A 50 -9.70 12.28 12.20
C VAL A 50 -10.17 12.33 13.65
N LYS A 51 -11.12 11.46 14.03
CA LYS A 51 -11.68 11.42 15.40
C LYS A 51 -10.62 11.01 16.42
N ASN A 52 -9.72 10.11 16.05
CA ASN A 52 -8.63 9.64 16.89
C ASN A 52 -7.31 10.41 16.67
N GLY A 53 -7.34 11.49 15.88
CA GLY A 53 -6.16 12.30 15.57
C GLY A 53 -5.10 11.58 14.72
N ILE A 54 -5.49 10.55 13.96
CA ILE A 54 -4.64 9.89 12.96
C ILE A 54 -4.77 10.65 11.65
N THR A 55 -3.71 11.36 11.30
CA THR A 55 -3.60 12.23 10.12
C THR A 55 -2.75 11.55 9.03
N PRO A 56 -2.79 12.04 7.78
CA PRO A 56 -2.04 11.44 6.67
C PRO A 56 -0.52 11.31 6.91
N ASP A 57 0.06 12.23 7.66
CA ASP A 57 1.47 12.22 8.07
C ASP A 57 1.83 11.09 9.03
N LYS A 58 0.83 10.46 9.66
CA LYS A 58 0.99 9.32 10.58
C LYS A 58 0.80 7.97 9.90
N ILE A 59 0.29 7.93 8.67
CA ILE A 59 0.31 6.72 7.84
C ILE A 59 1.57 6.73 6.97
N THR A 60 1.95 5.58 6.43
CA THR A 60 3.18 5.41 5.61
C THR A 60 3.07 6.03 4.21
N VAL A 61 2.45 7.21 4.11
CA VAL A 61 2.22 7.94 2.86
C VAL A 61 3.51 8.57 2.35
N LYS A 62 4.42 9.04 3.21
CA LYS A 62 5.68 9.64 2.75
C LYS A 62 6.54 8.62 2.01
N GLU A 63 6.58 7.39 2.50
CA GLU A 63 7.27 6.29 1.83
C GLU A 63 6.57 5.91 0.53
N LEU A 64 5.24 5.97 0.48
CA LEU A 64 4.48 5.78 -0.76
C LEU A 64 4.82 6.83 -1.81
N GLU A 65 4.80 8.12 -1.45
CA GLU A 65 5.15 9.23 -2.34
C GLU A 65 6.56 9.06 -2.91
N SER A 66 7.53 8.64 -2.08
CA SER A 66 8.89 8.34 -2.54
C SER A 66 8.89 7.24 -3.61
N ARG A 67 8.11 6.17 -3.43
CA ARG A 67 8.02 5.06 -4.39
C ARG A 67 7.34 5.46 -5.70
N LEU A 68 6.37 6.35 -5.65
CA LEU A 68 5.70 6.88 -6.84
C LEU A 68 6.61 7.84 -7.62
N ASN A 69 7.43 8.62 -6.93
CA ASN A 69 8.37 9.56 -7.53
C ASN A 69 9.50 8.90 -8.34
N ASP A 70 9.84 7.64 -8.04
CA ASP A 70 10.85 6.88 -8.78
C ASP A 70 10.41 6.54 -10.24
N LYS A 71 9.15 6.86 -10.62
CA LYS A 71 8.57 6.70 -11.98
C LYS A 71 8.64 5.29 -12.57
N ILE A 72 8.85 4.28 -11.74
CA ILE A 72 8.79 2.86 -12.13
C ILE A 72 7.34 2.37 -12.14
N ILE A 73 6.51 2.91 -11.25
CA ILE A 73 5.11 2.50 -11.08
C ILE A 73 4.22 3.15 -12.16
N ASN A 74 3.55 2.31 -12.94
CA ASN A 74 2.60 2.72 -13.98
C ASN A 74 1.14 2.49 -13.58
N GLU A 75 0.89 1.61 -12.60
CA GLU A 75 -0.44 1.26 -12.13
C GLU A 75 -0.46 1.22 -10.60
N VAL A 76 -1.45 1.90 -10.00
CA VAL A 76 -1.69 1.89 -8.56
C VAL A 76 -3.08 1.36 -8.29
N ILE A 77 -3.17 0.31 -7.46
CA ILE A 77 -4.41 -0.29 -6.98
C ILE A 77 -4.60 0.10 -5.52
N ILE A 78 -5.74 0.68 -5.19
CA ILE A 78 -6.10 1.01 -3.81
C ILE A 78 -7.04 -0.08 -3.29
N ALA A 79 -6.53 -0.91 -2.39
CA ALA A 79 -7.23 -2.04 -1.77
C ALA A 79 -7.25 -1.89 -0.24
N VAL A 80 -7.65 -0.71 0.24
CA VAL A 80 -7.88 -0.43 1.66
C VAL A 80 -9.24 -1.00 2.11
N SER A 81 -9.47 -1.03 3.42
CA SER A 81 -10.72 -1.50 4.01
C SER A 81 -11.94 -0.74 3.48
N SER A 82 -13.11 -1.39 3.48
CA SER A 82 -14.40 -0.79 3.13
C SER A 82 -15.07 -0.03 4.29
N THR A 83 -14.33 0.24 5.36
CA THR A 83 -14.75 1.08 6.50
C THR A 83 -14.84 2.55 6.10
N PHE A 84 -15.47 3.37 6.93
CA PHE A 84 -15.51 4.83 6.71
C PHE A 84 -14.08 5.43 6.72
N GLU A 85 -13.25 5.02 7.68
CA GLU A 85 -11.84 5.40 7.77
C GLU A 85 -11.03 4.93 6.55
N GLY A 86 -11.32 3.73 6.05
CA GLY A 86 -10.75 3.19 4.82
C GLY A 86 -11.12 4.02 3.59
N GLU A 87 -12.39 4.41 3.43
CA GLU A 87 -12.84 5.28 2.34
C GLU A 87 -12.18 6.67 2.42
N VAL A 88 -12.09 7.26 3.61
CA VAL A 88 -11.38 8.54 3.81
C VAL A 88 -9.92 8.41 3.39
N SER A 89 -9.27 7.29 3.76
CA SER A 89 -7.90 6.99 3.36
C SER A 89 -7.78 6.83 1.84
N ALA A 90 -8.69 6.10 1.20
CA ALA A 90 -8.71 5.93 -0.25
C ALA A 90 -8.88 7.25 -0.99
N GLN A 91 -9.79 8.12 -0.53
CA GLN A 91 -10.01 9.44 -1.12
C GLN A 91 -8.76 10.33 -0.99
N TYR A 92 -8.09 10.28 0.16
CA TYR A 92 -6.83 10.98 0.33
C TYR A 92 -5.75 10.47 -0.65
N LEU A 93 -5.58 9.16 -0.75
CA LEU A 93 -4.62 8.54 -1.66
C LEU A 93 -4.86 8.93 -3.12
N LYS A 94 -6.13 8.94 -3.57
CA LYS A 94 -6.50 9.37 -4.94
C LYS A 94 -6.08 10.80 -5.27
N ASN A 95 -5.94 11.68 -4.27
CA ASN A 95 -5.56 13.06 -4.49
C ASN A 95 -4.03 13.27 -4.58
N ILE A 96 -3.24 12.31 -4.09
CA ILE A 96 -1.77 12.42 -4.07
C ILE A 96 -1.06 11.51 -5.09
N ILE A 97 -1.78 10.52 -5.64
CA ILE A 97 -1.30 9.62 -6.71
C ILE A 97 -1.46 10.29 -8.07
#